data_AF-A0A373NTS2-F1
#
_entry.id   AF-A0A373NTS2-F1
#
_cell.length_a   1.000
_cell.length_b   1.000
_cell.length_c   1.000
_cell.angle_alpha   90.00
_cell.angle_beta   90.00
_cell.angle_gamma   90.00
#
_symmetry.space_group_name_H-M   'P 1'
#
loop_
_entity.id
_entity.type
_entity.pdbx_description
1 polymer ?
#
loop_
_entity_poly.entity_id
_entity_poly.type
_entity_poly.pdbx_seq_one_letter_code
_entity_poly.pdbx_strand_id
1 'polypeptide(L)'
;MRQLKREVKIGNVTIGGKNPIAVQTMLNVPVEDIEGNVAQAKRCEAAGCQILRVTCPSAADAKCIEAVKNAVNIPIVADIHFDYKAALACADVGVDKIRINPGNIGDDDRVKAVVQACQQKNIPIRIGVNGGSLEKHILAKYGAPVPEAMVESALYHVRLLEKFDFNNIVISIKNSNVPRMMEAYRQLSAVTDYPLHVGVTEAGTYQMGLLKSGMGIGGMLLEGIGDTIRVSLAAEPEKEVEAGYNILRAVGFPVAGPEVITCPTCGRTQYPCTEIANEVEKRLQGYKKSIKVAVMGCVVNGPGEAREADIGIAGGKGEAVLFIHGQPIKKLTGDNILDQFMDEIYKL
;
A
#
# COMPACT_ATOMS: atom_id res chain seq x y z
N MET A 1 16.43 10.83 -1.80
CA MET A 1 15.58 11.92 -1.28
C MET A 1 14.27 11.87 -2.05
N ARG A 2 13.11 12.00 -1.39
CA ARG A 2 11.80 11.91 -2.06
C ARG A 2 11.60 13.04 -3.06
N GLN A 3 11.05 12.73 -4.23
CA GLN A 3 10.61 13.71 -5.22
C GLN A 3 9.28 14.32 -4.77
N LEU A 4 9.24 15.63 -4.60
CA LEU A 4 8.04 16.31 -4.13
C LEU A 4 7.07 16.52 -5.29
N LYS A 5 5.85 16.02 -5.13
CA LYS A 5 4.72 16.21 -6.06
C LYS A 5 3.69 17.17 -5.46
N ARG A 6 2.73 17.62 -6.27
CA ARG A 6 1.57 18.40 -5.82
C ARG A 6 0.83 17.66 -4.71
N GLU A 7 0.28 18.41 -3.78
CA GLU A 7 -0.56 17.86 -2.72
C GLU A 7 -1.97 17.61 -3.24
N VAL A 8 -2.52 16.43 -2.93
CA VAL A 8 -3.90 16.05 -3.23
C VAL A 8 -4.54 15.56 -1.94
N LYS A 9 -5.62 16.23 -1.54
CA LYS A 9 -6.43 15.87 -0.38
C LYS A 9 -7.52 14.88 -0.79
N ILE A 10 -7.62 13.78 -0.05
CA ILE A 10 -8.57 12.69 -0.23
C ILE A 10 -9.25 12.47 1.12
N GLY A 11 -10.46 12.99 1.31
CA GLY A 11 -11.10 13.02 2.63
C GLY A 11 -10.21 13.68 3.68
N ASN A 12 -9.83 12.93 4.72
CA ASN A 12 -8.91 13.35 5.78
C ASN A 12 -7.42 13.03 5.52
N VAL A 13 -7.07 12.39 4.41
CA VAL A 13 -5.68 12.03 4.07
C VAL A 13 -5.15 12.94 2.95
N THR A 14 -3.92 13.43 3.09
CA THR A 14 -3.24 14.19 2.03
C THR A 14 -2.05 13.39 1.52
N ILE A 15 -1.95 13.24 0.20
CA ILE A 15 -0.80 12.62 -0.48
C ILE A 15 -0.03 13.69 -1.26
N GLY A 16 1.21 13.38 -1.64
CA GLY A 16 2.09 14.36 -2.29
C GLY A 16 2.82 15.25 -1.29
N GLY A 17 3.53 16.26 -1.78
CA GLY A 17 4.31 17.20 -0.96
C GLY A 17 5.25 16.49 0.00
N LYS A 18 5.22 16.91 1.28
CA LYS A 18 6.00 16.29 2.37
C LYS A 18 5.20 15.28 3.21
N ASN A 19 3.96 14.98 2.82
CA ASN A 19 3.07 14.10 3.58
C ASN A 19 3.56 12.65 3.55
N PRO A 20 3.36 11.83 4.61
CA PRO A 20 3.72 10.42 4.59
C PRO A 20 3.12 9.65 3.40
N ILE A 21 3.82 8.61 2.94
CA ILE A 21 3.30 7.75 1.87
C ILE A 21 2.11 6.96 2.42
N ALA A 22 0.93 7.17 1.83
CA ALA A 22 -0.28 6.50 2.28
C ALA A 22 -0.37 5.05 1.77
N VAL A 23 -0.70 4.10 2.64
CA VAL A 23 -0.97 2.70 2.30
C VAL A 23 -2.45 2.53 1.93
N GLN A 24 -2.73 2.00 0.73
CA GLN A 24 -4.08 1.72 0.25
C GLN A 24 -4.30 0.23 0.00
N THR A 25 -5.56 -0.20 0.05
CA THR A 25 -6.00 -1.51 -0.41
C THR A 25 -7.31 -1.42 -1.20
N MET A 26 -7.83 -2.54 -1.68
CA MET A 26 -9.12 -2.61 -2.36
C MET A 26 -9.95 -3.79 -1.83
N LEU A 27 -11.23 -3.56 -1.58
CA LEU A 27 -12.17 -4.62 -1.23
C LEU A 27 -12.34 -5.60 -2.40
N ASN A 28 -12.51 -6.88 -2.08
CA ASN A 28 -12.67 -7.96 -3.05
C ASN A 28 -14.01 -8.72 -2.90
N VAL A 29 -14.87 -8.25 -1.99
CA VAL A 29 -16.24 -8.75 -1.84
C VAL A 29 -17.10 -8.25 -3.01
N PRO A 30 -18.01 -9.07 -3.57
CA PRO A 30 -18.97 -8.62 -4.59
C PRO A 30 -19.72 -7.37 -4.15
N VAL A 31 -19.89 -6.40 -5.05
CA VAL A 31 -20.40 -5.06 -4.69
C VAL A 31 -21.85 -5.09 -4.19
N GLU A 32 -22.60 -6.12 -4.58
CA GLU A 32 -23.97 -6.37 -4.16
C GLU A 32 -24.07 -6.80 -2.69
N ASP A 33 -22.99 -7.40 -2.15
CA ASP A 33 -22.88 -7.77 -0.74
C ASP A 33 -22.36 -6.58 0.09
N ILE A 34 -23.29 -5.69 0.43
CA ILE A 34 -23.01 -4.48 1.21
C ILE A 34 -22.49 -4.84 2.61
N GLU A 35 -23.08 -5.82 3.28
CA GLU A 35 -22.70 -6.22 4.64
C GLU A 35 -21.27 -6.78 4.67
N GLY A 36 -20.94 -7.64 3.70
CA GLY A 36 -19.59 -8.19 3.55
C GLY A 36 -18.55 -7.11 3.23
N ASN A 37 -18.88 -6.14 2.36
CA ASN A 37 -18.01 -5.00 2.07
C ASN A 37 -17.77 -4.13 3.32
N VAL A 38 -18.82 -3.83 4.08
CA VAL A 38 -18.71 -3.08 5.35
C VAL A 38 -17.85 -3.83 6.36
N ALA A 39 -18.05 -5.15 6.50
CA ALA A 39 -17.26 -5.97 7.40
C ALA A 39 -15.78 -6.01 7.00
N GLN A 40 -15.48 -6.19 5.71
CA GLN A 40 -14.10 -6.20 5.21
C GLN A 40 -13.45 -4.81 5.30
N ALA A 41 -14.20 -3.74 5.07
CA ALA A 41 -13.71 -2.37 5.24
C ALA A 41 -13.21 -2.10 6.67
N LYS A 42 -13.99 -2.51 7.68
CA LYS A 42 -13.59 -2.40 9.10
C LYS A 42 -12.34 -3.20 9.43
N ARG A 43 -12.18 -4.40 8.87
CA ARG A 43 -10.95 -5.20 9.05
C ARG A 43 -9.74 -4.53 8.39
N CYS A 44 -9.91 -3.97 7.19
CA CYS A 44 -8.86 -3.22 6.51
C CYS A 44 -8.45 -1.96 7.30
N GLU A 45 -9.41 -1.22 7.85
CA GLU A 45 -9.16 -0.08 8.72
C GLU A 45 -8.38 -0.50 9.99
N ALA A 46 -8.81 -1.58 10.65
CA ALA A 46 -8.12 -2.12 11.82
C ALA A 46 -6.66 -2.55 11.50
N ALA A 47 -6.43 -3.13 10.32
CA ALA A 47 -5.11 -3.46 9.79
C ALA A 47 -4.26 -2.22 9.47
N GLY A 48 -4.83 -1.02 9.50
CA GLY A 48 -4.14 0.25 9.28
C GLY A 48 -4.22 0.78 7.85
N CYS A 49 -5.16 0.30 7.02
CA CYS A 49 -5.40 0.89 5.72
C CYS A 49 -5.71 2.39 5.87
N GLN A 50 -5.12 3.24 5.04
CA GLN A 50 -5.34 4.68 5.13
C GLN A 50 -6.29 5.22 4.07
N ILE A 51 -6.43 4.54 2.93
CA ILE A 51 -7.36 4.89 1.86
C ILE A 51 -7.89 3.59 1.26
N LEU A 52 -9.21 3.40 1.27
CA LEU A 52 -9.84 2.15 0.85
C LEU A 52 -10.53 2.30 -0.50
N ARG A 53 -10.29 1.37 -1.42
CA ARG A 53 -10.95 1.35 -2.73
C ARG A 53 -12.06 0.31 -2.78
N VAL A 54 -13.17 0.67 -3.42
CA VAL A 54 -14.34 -0.19 -3.63
C VAL A 54 -14.73 -0.12 -5.09
N THR A 55 -15.05 -1.27 -5.69
CA THR A 55 -15.52 -1.31 -7.08
C THR A 55 -16.91 -0.69 -7.20
N CYS A 56 -17.17 0.07 -8.27
CA CYS A 56 -18.49 0.61 -8.57
C CYS A 56 -18.77 0.47 -10.08
N PRO A 57 -19.28 -0.70 -10.51
CA PRO A 57 -19.54 -0.97 -11.93
C PRO A 57 -20.65 -0.09 -12.53
N SER A 58 -21.68 0.24 -11.75
CA SER A 58 -22.87 0.99 -12.20
C SER A 58 -23.34 2.01 -11.17
N ALA A 59 -24.20 2.94 -11.58
CA ALA A 59 -24.80 3.93 -10.68
C ALA A 59 -25.58 3.32 -9.50
N ALA A 60 -26.16 2.13 -9.66
CA ALA A 60 -26.89 1.45 -8.59
C ALA A 60 -25.96 0.96 -7.46
N ASP A 61 -24.67 0.80 -7.75
CA ASP A 61 -23.66 0.30 -6.82
C ASP A 61 -23.12 1.41 -5.90
N ALA A 62 -23.46 2.68 -6.16
CA ALA A 62 -23.09 3.81 -5.31
C ALA A 62 -23.60 3.65 -3.86
N LYS A 63 -24.69 2.91 -3.64
CA LYS A 63 -25.18 2.55 -2.30
C LYS A 63 -24.15 1.76 -1.46
N CYS A 64 -23.29 0.96 -2.12
CA CYS A 64 -22.22 0.24 -1.44
C CYS A 64 -21.11 1.20 -1.00
N ILE A 65 -20.77 2.19 -1.84
CA ILE A 65 -19.84 3.28 -1.49
C ILE A 65 -20.35 4.04 -0.26
N GLU A 66 -21.62 4.43 -0.26
CA GLU A 66 -22.26 5.14 0.85
C GLU A 66 -22.20 4.33 2.16
N ALA A 67 -22.61 3.06 2.10
CA ALA A 67 -22.63 2.17 3.26
C ALA A 67 -21.22 1.96 3.84
N VAL A 68 -20.22 1.72 2.99
CA VAL A 68 -18.82 1.57 3.43
C VAL A 68 -18.30 2.86 4.03
N LYS A 69 -18.53 4.01 3.38
CA LYS A 69 -18.09 5.33 3.87
C LYS A 69 -18.66 5.65 5.25
N ASN A 70 -19.93 5.33 5.50
CA ASN A 70 -20.57 5.56 6.79
C ASN A 70 -20.09 4.62 7.90
N ALA A 71 -19.37 3.54 7.55
CA ALA A 71 -18.95 2.50 8.49
C ALA A 71 -17.49 2.59 8.95
N VAL A 72 -16.66 3.41 8.31
CA VAL A 72 -15.22 3.58 8.59
C VAL A 72 -14.82 5.06 8.59
N ASN A 73 -13.66 5.39 9.16
CA ASN A 73 -13.16 6.77 9.26
C ASN A 73 -12.10 7.11 8.19
N ILE A 74 -11.78 6.15 7.33
CA ILE A 74 -10.80 6.30 6.27
C ILE A 74 -11.47 6.67 4.93
N PRO A 75 -10.80 7.44 4.04
CA PRO A 75 -11.38 7.86 2.78
C PRO A 75 -11.67 6.71 1.83
N ILE A 76 -12.77 6.82 1.10
CA ILE A 76 -13.25 5.83 0.13
C ILE A 76 -13.00 6.28 -1.31
N VAL A 77 -12.48 5.36 -2.11
CA VAL A 77 -12.23 5.53 -3.55
C VAL A 77 -13.20 4.67 -4.34
N ALA A 78 -14.01 5.25 -5.21
CA ALA A 78 -14.81 4.49 -6.18
C ALA A 78 -13.95 4.09 -7.38
N ASP A 79 -13.91 2.80 -7.71
CA ASP A 79 -13.22 2.26 -8.88
C ASP A 79 -14.19 2.05 -10.03
N ILE A 80 -14.08 2.91 -11.06
CA ILE A 80 -15.03 2.97 -12.18
C ILE A 80 -14.25 2.79 -13.47
N HIS A 81 -14.81 1.98 -14.38
CA HIS A 81 -14.14 1.62 -15.63
C HIS A 81 -14.71 2.35 -16.85
N PHE A 82 -16.04 2.43 -16.98
CA PHE A 82 -16.71 2.88 -18.21
C PHE A 82 -17.94 3.79 -17.98
N ASP A 83 -18.68 3.62 -16.89
CA ASP A 83 -19.94 4.33 -16.70
C ASP A 83 -19.76 5.68 -15.99
N TYR A 84 -19.88 6.78 -16.74
CA TYR A 84 -19.84 8.12 -16.16
C TYR A 84 -20.99 8.36 -15.17
N LYS A 85 -22.14 7.69 -15.32
CA LYS A 85 -23.27 7.83 -14.40
C LYS A 85 -22.94 7.24 -13.03
N ALA A 86 -22.14 6.17 -12.99
CA ALA A 86 -21.60 5.64 -11.74
C ALA A 86 -20.72 6.68 -11.03
N ALA A 87 -19.93 7.45 -11.78
CA ALA A 87 -19.07 8.48 -11.21
C ALA A 87 -19.90 9.64 -10.61
N LEU A 88 -20.95 10.07 -11.31
CA LEU A 88 -21.89 11.07 -10.81
C LEU A 88 -22.61 10.59 -9.55
N ALA A 89 -23.15 9.36 -9.56
CA ALA A 89 -23.82 8.76 -8.40
C ALA A 89 -22.87 8.63 -7.19
N CYS A 90 -21.62 8.23 -7.40
CA CYS A 90 -20.60 8.17 -6.34
C CYS A 90 -20.28 9.56 -5.76
N ALA A 91 -20.21 10.59 -6.60
CA ALA A 91 -20.04 11.96 -6.15
C ALA A 91 -21.25 12.43 -5.33
N ASP A 92 -22.47 12.01 -5.68
CA ASP A 92 -23.70 12.32 -4.96
C ASP A 92 -23.78 11.72 -3.57
N VAL A 93 -23.33 10.48 -3.39
CA VAL A 93 -23.22 9.85 -2.06
C VAL A 93 -21.94 10.27 -1.30
N GLY A 94 -21.16 11.20 -1.84
CA GLY A 94 -20.04 11.82 -1.14
C GLY A 94 -18.74 11.01 -1.12
N VAL A 95 -18.42 10.25 -2.17
CA VAL A 95 -17.12 9.56 -2.29
C VAL A 95 -15.93 10.52 -2.13
N ASP A 96 -14.80 10.06 -1.58
CA ASP A 96 -13.63 10.91 -1.32
C ASP A 96 -12.66 11.01 -2.49
N LYS A 97 -12.69 10.05 -3.43
CA LYS A 97 -11.89 10.05 -4.67
C LYS A 97 -12.54 9.14 -5.70
N ILE A 98 -12.39 9.45 -6.98
CA ILE A 98 -12.82 8.57 -8.08
C ILE A 98 -11.58 8.07 -8.82
N ARG A 99 -11.48 6.77 -9.09
CA ARG A 99 -10.59 6.26 -10.13
C ARG A 99 -11.41 6.07 -11.38
N ILE A 100 -11.04 6.77 -12.45
CA ILE A 100 -11.62 6.58 -13.78
C ILE A 100 -10.62 6.99 -14.85
N ASN A 101 -10.67 6.32 -16.00
CA ASN A 101 -9.90 6.69 -17.18
C ASN A 101 -10.82 7.47 -18.14
N PRO A 102 -10.62 8.78 -18.34
CA PRO A 102 -11.52 9.62 -19.13
C PRO A 102 -11.74 9.12 -20.57
N GLY A 103 -10.73 8.50 -21.19
CA GLY A 103 -10.87 7.94 -22.54
C GLY A 103 -11.82 6.74 -22.62
N ASN A 104 -12.21 6.15 -21.49
CA ASN A 104 -13.13 5.01 -21.44
C ASN A 104 -14.61 5.40 -21.27
N ILE A 105 -14.90 6.63 -20.83
CA ILE A 105 -16.29 7.05 -20.54
C ILE A 105 -17.03 7.66 -21.72
N GLY A 106 -16.31 7.94 -22.82
CA GLY A 106 -16.88 8.35 -24.09
C GLY A 106 -16.51 9.78 -24.47
N ASP A 107 -17.52 10.53 -24.92
CA ASP A 107 -17.37 11.89 -25.45
C ASP A 107 -17.04 12.96 -24.38
N ASP A 108 -16.67 14.14 -24.88
CA ASP A 108 -16.31 15.32 -24.07
C ASP A 108 -17.40 15.73 -23.09
N ASP A 109 -18.69 15.61 -23.45
CA ASP A 109 -19.80 16.02 -22.60
C ASP A 109 -19.88 15.16 -21.33
N ARG A 110 -19.64 13.86 -21.45
CA ARG A 110 -19.57 12.95 -20.29
C ARG A 110 -18.37 13.23 -19.41
N VAL A 111 -17.19 13.47 -20.01
CA VAL A 111 -15.98 13.83 -19.26
C VAL A 111 -16.21 15.13 -18.50
N LYS A 112 -16.78 16.15 -19.16
CA LYS A 112 -17.12 17.44 -18.56
C LYS A 112 -18.09 17.29 -17.39
N ALA A 113 -19.12 16.45 -17.51
CA ALA A 113 -20.08 16.20 -16.43
C ALA A 113 -19.38 15.64 -15.17
N VAL A 114 -18.49 14.66 -15.34
CA VAL A 114 -17.72 14.09 -14.22
C VAL A 114 -16.77 15.13 -13.62
N VAL A 115 -16.05 15.89 -14.45
CA VAL A 115 -15.17 16.98 -13.99
C VAL A 115 -15.94 17.99 -13.14
N GLN A 116 -17.09 18.45 -13.62
CA GLN A 116 -17.91 19.45 -12.91
C GLN A 116 -18.39 18.93 -11.55
N ALA A 117 -18.88 17.68 -11.50
CA ALA A 117 -19.31 17.06 -10.25
C ALA A 117 -18.15 16.94 -9.25
N CYS A 118 -16.97 16.54 -9.73
CA CYS A 118 -15.77 16.43 -8.89
C CYS A 118 -15.26 17.80 -8.42
N GLN A 119 -15.25 18.83 -9.26
CA GLN A 119 -14.81 20.19 -8.89
C GLN A 119 -15.72 20.78 -7.80
N GLN A 120 -17.04 20.68 -7.98
CA GLN A 120 -18.02 21.23 -7.02
C GLN A 120 -17.86 20.67 -5.61
N LYS A 121 -17.41 19.41 -5.50
CA LYS A 121 -17.25 18.68 -4.23
C LYS A 121 -15.79 18.50 -3.82
N ASN A 122 -14.85 19.09 -4.56
CA ASN A 122 -13.41 18.93 -4.38
C ASN A 122 -12.94 17.46 -4.31
N ILE A 123 -13.54 16.60 -5.15
CA ILE A 123 -13.23 15.17 -5.23
C ILE A 123 -12.07 14.98 -6.23
N PRO A 124 -10.90 14.47 -5.83
CA PRO A 124 -9.83 14.15 -6.76
C PRO A 124 -10.18 12.99 -7.71
N ILE A 125 -9.55 13.00 -8.87
CA ILE A 125 -9.62 11.90 -9.85
C ILE A 125 -8.27 11.22 -9.98
N ARG A 126 -8.24 9.89 -9.83
CA ARG A 126 -7.08 9.08 -10.19
C ARG A 126 -7.23 8.50 -11.59
N ILE A 127 -6.28 8.84 -12.46
CA ILE A 127 -6.08 8.16 -13.74
C ILE A 127 -5.25 6.89 -13.49
N GLY A 128 -5.72 5.75 -13.97
CA GLY A 128 -5.09 4.45 -13.73
C GLY A 128 -4.91 3.65 -15.00
N VAL A 129 -3.75 3.81 -15.62
CA VAL A 129 -3.34 3.09 -16.82
C VAL A 129 -2.70 1.75 -16.44
N ASN A 130 -3.13 0.68 -17.10
CA ASN A 130 -2.53 -0.64 -16.96
C ASN A 130 -1.96 -1.06 -18.32
N GLY A 131 -0.77 -1.66 -18.34
CA GLY A 131 -0.14 -2.11 -19.58
C GLY A 131 -1.00 -3.10 -20.40
N GLY A 132 -1.87 -3.87 -19.75
CA GLY A 132 -2.79 -4.80 -20.42
C GLY A 132 -4.02 -4.16 -21.06
N SER A 133 -4.28 -2.87 -20.84
CA SER A 133 -5.52 -2.20 -21.25
C SER A 133 -5.28 -0.83 -21.91
N LEU A 134 -4.19 -0.69 -22.66
CA LEU A 134 -3.88 0.53 -23.42
C LEU A 134 -4.87 0.73 -24.58
N GLU A 135 -5.05 1.99 -24.97
CA GLU A 135 -5.90 2.36 -26.09
C GLU A 135 -5.35 1.82 -27.41
N LYS A 136 -6.25 1.39 -28.31
CA LYS A 136 -5.88 0.77 -29.59
C LYS A 136 -4.96 1.65 -30.45
N HIS A 137 -5.17 2.97 -30.45
CA HIS A 137 -4.36 3.89 -31.25
C HIS A 137 -2.93 4.05 -30.69
N ILE A 138 -2.77 4.01 -29.37
CA ILE A 138 -1.45 4.02 -28.71
C ILE A 138 -0.74 2.70 -28.96
N LEU A 139 -1.43 1.57 -28.80
CA LEU A 139 -0.87 0.26 -29.12
C LEU A 139 -0.46 0.15 -30.59
N ALA A 140 -1.23 0.69 -31.52
CA ALA A 140 -0.88 0.70 -32.94
C ALA A 140 0.39 1.53 -33.22
N LYS A 141 0.61 2.63 -32.48
CA LYS A 141 1.80 3.47 -32.61
C LYS A 141 3.07 2.79 -32.10
N TYR A 142 3.00 2.11 -30.97
CA TYR A 142 4.17 1.53 -30.29
C TYR A 142 4.38 0.03 -30.54
N GLY A 143 3.37 -0.67 -31.06
CA GLY A 143 3.39 -2.12 -31.33
C GLY A 143 3.30 -3.01 -30.07
N ALA A 144 3.60 -2.48 -28.88
CA ALA A 144 3.56 -3.19 -27.61
C ALA A 144 3.32 -2.21 -26.44
N PRO A 145 2.89 -2.69 -25.26
CA PRO A 145 2.75 -1.87 -24.07
C PRO A 145 4.13 -1.62 -23.42
N VAL A 146 4.98 -0.87 -24.11
CA VAL A 146 6.29 -0.38 -23.65
C VAL A 146 6.13 0.81 -22.69
N PRO A 147 7.16 1.17 -21.89
CA PRO A 147 7.08 2.29 -20.95
C PRO A 147 6.53 3.58 -21.56
N GLU A 148 7.02 3.95 -22.75
CA GLU A 148 6.65 5.18 -23.47
C GLU A 148 5.16 5.20 -23.82
N ALA A 149 4.61 4.05 -24.23
CA ALA A 149 3.20 3.88 -24.56
C ALA A 149 2.32 4.06 -23.31
N MET A 150 2.78 3.54 -22.16
CA MET A 150 2.07 3.68 -20.89
C MET A 150 2.06 5.13 -20.40
N VAL A 151 3.19 5.84 -20.54
CA VAL A 151 3.29 7.27 -20.20
C VAL A 151 2.42 8.11 -21.12
N GLU A 152 2.44 7.84 -22.43
CA GLU A 152 1.59 8.54 -23.41
C GLU A 152 0.11 8.38 -23.08
N SER A 153 -0.33 7.17 -22.75
CA SER A 153 -1.72 6.88 -22.33
C SER A 153 -2.11 7.63 -21.06
N ALA A 154 -1.22 7.65 -20.05
CA ALA A 154 -1.49 8.39 -18.82
C ALA A 154 -1.64 9.89 -19.07
N LEU A 155 -0.72 10.49 -19.83
CA LEU A 155 -0.77 11.91 -20.17
C LEU A 155 -1.92 12.24 -21.13
N TYR A 156 -2.31 11.32 -22.00
CA TYR A 156 -3.51 11.47 -22.83
C TYR A 156 -4.76 11.65 -21.97
N HIS A 157 -4.96 10.77 -20.99
CA HIS A 157 -6.07 10.90 -20.04
C HIS A 157 -5.99 12.16 -19.18
N VAL A 158 -4.79 12.58 -18.76
CA VAL A 158 -4.58 13.82 -18.00
C VAL A 158 -5.09 15.01 -18.82
N ARG A 159 -4.70 15.10 -20.10
CA ARG A 159 -5.13 16.19 -20.99
C ARG A 159 -6.65 16.27 -21.17
N LEU A 160 -7.36 15.13 -21.12
CA LEU A 160 -8.83 15.12 -21.19
C LEU A 160 -9.49 15.77 -19.96
N LEU A 161 -8.85 15.70 -18.80
CA LEU A 161 -9.30 16.40 -17.59
C LEU A 161 -8.85 17.87 -17.60
N GLU A 162 -7.60 18.14 -17.97
CA GLU A 162 -7.05 19.50 -18.03
C GLU A 162 -7.76 20.39 -19.05
N LYS A 163 -8.33 19.81 -20.13
CA LYS A 163 -9.21 20.51 -21.08
C LYS A 163 -10.39 21.22 -20.41
N PHE A 164 -10.81 20.75 -19.23
CA PHE A 164 -11.88 21.32 -18.43
C PHE A 164 -11.36 21.90 -17.11
N ASP A 165 -10.10 22.37 -17.10
CA ASP A 165 -9.43 23.02 -15.97
C ASP A 165 -9.39 22.17 -14.68
N PHE A 166 -9.38 20.84 -14.82
CA PHE A 166 -9.32 19.92 -13.70
C PHE A 166 -7.88 19.49 -13.40
N ASN A 167 -7.35 19.94 -12.26
CA ASN A 167 -5.97 19.67 -11.85
C ASN A 167 -5.86 18.87 -10.52
N ASN A 168 -6.98 18.40 -9.95
CA ASN A 168 -6.97 17.60 -8.72
C ASN A 168 -6.75 16.12 -9.04
N ILE A 169 -5.59 15.81 -9.62
CA ILE A 169 -5.30 14.54 -10.29
C ILE A 169 -4.26 13.71 -9.52
N VAL A 170 -4.47 12.39 -9.48
CA VAL A 170 -3.47 11.38 -9.09
C VAL A 170 -3.22 10.47 -10.30
N ILE A 171 -1.98 10.02 -10.52
CA ILE A 171 -1.67 9.14 -11.67
C ILE A 171 -1.13 7.79 -11.18
N SER A 172 -1.50 6.71 -11.87
CA SER A 172 -0.86 5.41 -11.76
C SER A 172 -0.69 4.77 -13.13
N ILE A 173 0.44 4.09 -13.31
CA ILE A 173 0.80 3.33 -14.51
C ILE A 173 1.34 1.96 -14.09
N LYS A 174 0.49 0.93 -14.11
CA LYS A 174 0.85 -0.39 -13.57
C LYS A 174 1.18 -1.39 -14.68
N ASN A 175 2.16 -2.25 -14.39
CA ASN A 175 2.50 -3.40 -15.22
C ASN A 175 2.83 -4.59 -14.32
N SER A 176 2.65 -5.81 -14.82
CA SER A 176 3.00 -7.05 -14.13
C SER A 176 4.48 -7.43 -14.30
N ASN A 177 5.16 -6.82 -15.28
CA ASN A 177 6.60 -6.83 -15.44
C ASN A 177 7.24 -5.68 -14.65
N VAL A 178 7.99 -6.02 -13.60
CA VAL A 178 8.56 -5.06 -12.65
C VAL A 178 9.55 -4.07 -13.31
N PRO A 179 10.58 -4.51 -14.07
CA PRO A 179 11.49 -3.58 -14.74
C PRO A 179 10.77 -2.57 -15.65
N ARG A 180 9.77 -3.04 -16.41
CA ARG A 180 8.99 -2.19 -17.31
C ARG A 180 8.13 -1.17 -16.54
N MET A 181 7.49 -1.61 -15.45
CA MET A 181 6.72 -0.72 -14.58
C MET A 181 7.61 0.38 -14.00
N MET A 182 8.77 0.00 -13.47
CA MET A 182 9.72 0.95 -12.88
C MET A 182 10.18 1.98 -13.90
N GLU A 183 10.54 1.55 -15.10
CA GLU A 183 10.94 2.47 -16.17
C GLU A 183 9.82 3.43 -16.57
N ALA A 184 8.59 2.95 -16.67
CA ALA A 184 7.44 3.79 -16.97
C ALA A 184 7.22 4.86 -15.87
N TYR A 185 7.36 4.51 -14.58
CA TYR A 185 7.27 5.47 -13.47
C TYR A 185 8.41 6.48 -13.47
N ARG A 186 9.64 6.10 -13.83
CA ARG A 186 10.75 7.06 -13.98
C ARG A 186 10.44 8.09 -15.05
N GLN A 187 10.05 7.62 -16.24
CA GLN A 187 9.68 8.49 -17.36
C GLN A 187 8.51 9.40 -17.00
N LEU A 188 7.45 8.86 -16.39
CA LEU A 188 6.29 9.65 -15.95
C LEU A 188 6.68 10.69 -14.90
N SER A 189 7.44 10.29 -13.87
CA SER A 189 7.82 11.20 -12.79
C SER A 189 8.66 12.38 -13.27
N ALA A 190 9.44 12.20 -14.34
CA ALA A 190 10.24 13.25 -14.95
C ALA A 190 9.41 14.33 -15.68
N VAL A 191 8.16 14.02 -16.07
CA VAL A 191 7.33 14.88 -16.93
C VAL A 191 6.03 15.35 -16.27
N THR A 192 5.79 15.01 -15.01
CA THR A 192 4.60 15.44 -14.27
C THR A 192 4.90 15.77 -12.82
N ASP A 193 4.16 16.72 -12.27
CA ASP A 193 4.17 17.07 -10.85
C ASP A 193 2.95 16.50 -10.09
N TYR A 194 2.06 15.76 -10.73
CA TYR A 194 0.95 15.06 -10.04
C TYR A 194 1.47 13.92 -9.15
N PRO A 195 0.83 13.66 -8.00
CA PRO A 195 1.21 12.56 -7.12
C PRO A 195 0.98 11.19 -7.78
N LEU A 196 1.90 10.27 -7.48
CA LEU A 196 1.97 8.95 -8.11
C LEU A 196 1.51 7.85 -7.15
N HIS A 197 0.47 7.11 -7.56
CA HIS A 197 0.02 5.90 -6.89
C HIS A 197 0.79 4.70 -7.46
N VAL A 198 1.75 4.19 -6.70
CA VAL A 198 2.65 3.12 -7.14
C VAL A 198 2.09 1.75 -6.75
N GLY A 199 2.25 0.77 -7.64
CA GLY A 199 1.89 -0.62 -7.37
C GLY A 199 2.18 -1.52 -8.56
N VAL A 200 2.47 -2.78 -8.28
CA VAL A 200 2.54 -3.85 -9.28
C VAL A 200 1.12 -4.42 -9.46
N THR A 201 0.68 -4.64 -10.69
CA THR A 201 -0.58 -5.34 -10.98
C THR A 201 -0.32 -6.80 -11.34
N GLU A 202 -1.29 -7.69 -11.16
CA GLU A 202 -1.19 -9.11 -11.52
C GLU A 202 0.11 -9.76 -10.99
N ALA A 203 0.41 -9.50 -9.71
CA ALA A 203 1.71 -9.83 -9.13
C ALA A 203 1.92 -11.36 -8.95
N GLY A 204 0.85 -12.15 -9.05
CA GLY A 204 0.86 -13.61 -8.99
C GLY A 204 0.27 -14.16 -7.70
N THR A 205 0.71 -15.36 -7.33
CA THR A 205 0.41 -15.98 -6.02
C THR A 205 0.91 -15.11 -4.87
N TYR A 206 0.50 -15.39 -3.64
CA TYR A 206 0.93 -14.63 -2.45
C TYR A 206 2.46 -14.41 -2.39
N GLN A 207 3.26 -15.48 -2.49
CA GLN A 207 4.72 -15.39 -2.40
C GLN A 207 5.33 -14.57 -3.53
N MET A 208 4.95 -14.85 -4.79
CA MET A 208 5.49 -14.09 -5.93
C MET A 208 5.00 -12.65 -5.92
N GLY A 209 3.78 -12.42 -5.45
CA GLY A 209 3.17 -11.11 -5.30
C GLY A 209 3.92 -10.24 -4.31
N LEU A 210 4.33 -10.80 -3.16
CA LEU A 210 5.21 -10.14 -2.19
C LEU A 210 6.57 -9.81 -2.81
N LEU A 211 7.22 -10.76 -3.49
CA LEU A 211 8.53 -10.55 -4.12
C LEU A 211 8.48 -9.44 -5.18
N LYS A 212 7.53 -9.53 -6.12
CA LYS A 212 7.38 -8.51 -7.17
C LYS A 212 7.04 -7.15 -6.58
N SER A 213 6.15 -7.09 -5.59
CA SER A 213 5.76 -5.83 -4.97
C SER A 213 6.90 -5.22 -4.17
N GLY A 214 7.67 -6.02 -3.43
CA GLY A 214 8.86 -5.56 -2.73
C GLY A 214 9.90 -4.98 -3.68
N MET A 215 10.20 -5.67 -4.78
CA MET A 215 11.13 -5.17 -5.80
C MET A 215 10.62 -3.91 -6.51
N GLY A 216 9.36 -3.94 -6.96
CA GLY A 216 8.78 -2.85 -7.76
C GLY A 216 8.46 -1.61 -6.93
N ILE A 217 7.64 -1.76 -5.88
CA ILE A 217 7.25 -0.64 -5.03
C ILE A 217 8.48 -0.16 -4.25
N GLY A 218 9.21 -1.07 -3.59
CA GLY A 218 10.39 -0.70 -2.80
C GLY A 218 11.46 -0.02 -3.63
N GLY A 219 11.75 -0.52 -4.84
CA GLY A 219 12.68 0.11 -5.77
C GLY A 219 12.29 1.54 -6.16
N MET A 220 11.02 1.78 -6.48
CA MET A 220 10.54 3.13 -6.78
C MET A 220 10.64 4.08 -5.58
N LEU A 221 10.30 3.58 -4.39
CA LEU A 221 10.41 4.37 -3.16
C LEU A 221 11.86 4.73 -2.82
N LEU A 222 12.82 3.83 -3.05
CA LEU A 222 14.26 4.11 -2.90
C LEU A 222 14.74 5.20 -3.86
N GLU A 223 14.18 5.25 -5.08
CA GLU A 223 14.42 6.33 -6.05
C GLU A 223 13.65 7.63 -5.73
N GLY A 224 12.86 7.63 -4.65
CA GLY A 224 12.05 8.77 -4.22
C GLY A 224 10.77 8.98 -5.03
N ILE A 225 10.32 7.98 -5.77
CA ILE A 225 9.13 8.02 -6.63
C ILE A 225 7.97 7.29 -5.93
N GLY A 226 6.88 8.02 -5.70
CA GLY A 226 5.64 7.47 -5.13
C GLY A 226 5.14 8.28 -3.94
N ASP A 227 3.83 8.54 -3.94
CA ASP A 227 3.14 9.36 -2.93
C ASP A 227 2.08 8.55 -2.18
N THR A 228 1.70 7.41 -2.74
CA THR A 228 0.85 6.41 -2.13
C THR A 228 1.09 5.07 -2.80
N ILE A 229 0.88 3.98 -2.06
CA ILE A 229 1.14 2.62 -2.56
C ILE A 229 -0.08 1.72 -2.41
N ARG A 230 -0.17 0.73 -3.29
CA ARG A 230 -1.01 -0.45 -3.09
C ARG A 230 -0.26 -1.70 -3.54
N VAL A 231 -0.12 -2.66 -2.64
CA VAL A 231 0.29 -4.04 -2.95
C VAL A 231 -0.92 -4.74 -3.55
N SER A 232 -0.74 -5.59 -4.57
CA SER A 232 -1.85 -6.36 -5.16
C SER A 232 -1.55 -7.84 -5.05
N LEU A 233 -2.26 -8.53 -4.16
CA LEU A 233 -2.06 -9.94 -3.82
C LEU A 233 -3.31 -10.75 -4.13
N ALA A 234 -3.13 -12.02 -4.52
CA ALA A 234 -4.20 -13.00 -4.51
C ALA A 234 -4.43 -13.51 -3.07
N ALA A 235 -4.93 -12.64 -2.20
CA ALA A 235 -5.17 -12.89 -0.77
C ALA A 235 -6.22 -11.91 -0.21
N GLU A 236 -6.53 -12.04 1.08
CA GLU A 236 -7.35 -11.06 1.79
C GLU A 236 -6.72 -9.65 1.75
N PRO A 237 -7.50 -8.57 1.54
CA PRO A 237 -6.96 -7.21 1.38
C PRO A 237 -6.13 -6.69 2.56
N GLU A 238 -6.36 -7.20 3.77
CA GLU A 238 -5.60 -6.90 4.98
C GLU A 238 -4.12 -7.33 4.83
N LYS A 239 -3.87 -8.42 4.09
CA LYS A 239 -2.51 -8.85 3.76
C LYS A 239 -1.82 -7.91 2.77
N GLU A 240 -2.57 -7.23 1.89
CA GLU A 240 -2.01 -6.16 1.06
C GLU A 240 -1.57 -4.97 1.91
N VAL A 241 -2.33 -4.62 2.95
CA VAL A 241 -2.02 -3.54 3.89
C VAL A 241 -0.76 -3.88 4.70
N GLU A 242 -0.70 -5.07 5.29
CA GLU A 242 0.46 -5.58 6.03
C GLU A 242 1.73 -5.53 5.15
N ALA A 243 1.65 -6.06 3.92
CA ALA A 243 2.75 -6.02 2.97
C ALA A 243 3.17 -4.59 2.60
N GLY A 244 2.22 -3.65 2.47
CA GLY A 244 2.51 -2.24 2.21
C GLY A 244 3.34 -1.60 3.32
N TYR A 245 2.96 -1.81 4.58
CA TYR A 245 3.75 -1.33 5.72
C TYR A 245 5.12 -2.02 5.81
N ASN A 246 5.20 -3.31 5.53
CA ASN A 246 6.47 -4.04 5.52
C ASN A 246 7.42 -3.50 4.45
N ILE A 247 6.92 -3.14 3.26
CA ILE A 247 7.72 -2.49 2.21
C ILE A 247 8.20 -1.10 2.66
N LEU A 248 7.32 -0.28 3.23
CA LEU A 248 7.69 1.04 3.75
C LEU A 248 8.79 0.93 4.81
N ARG A 249 8.64 0.00 5.76
CA ARG A 249 9.62 -0.29 6.80
C ARG A 249 10.96 -0.72 6.21
N ALA A 250 10.94 -1.68 5.28
CA ALA A 250 12.15 -2.21 4.64
C ALA A 250 12.93 -1.16 3.84
N VAL A 251 12.22 -0.17 3.25
CA VAL A 251 12.85 0.98 2.56
C VAL A 251 13.38 2.03 3.55
N GLY A 252 12.98 1.96 4.82
CA GLY A 252 13.41 2.89 5.88
C GLY A 252 12.48 4.09 6.07
N PHE A 253 11.24 4.04 5.57
CA PHE A 253 10.24 5.04 5.92
C PHE A 253 9.75 4.84 7.36
N PRO A 254 9.53 5.94 8.11
CA PRO A 254 8.99 5.83 9.47
C PRO A 254 7.55 5.31 9.39
N VAL A 255 7.32 4.12 9.92
CA VAL A 255 5.99 3.51 10.05
C VAL A 255 5.78 3.05 11.48
N ALA A 256 4.53 3.13 11.93
CA ALA A 256 4.14 2.61 13.23
C ALA A 256 4.21 1.08 13.29
N GLY A 257 4.23 0.56 14.51
CA GLY A 257 4.22 -0.87 14.78
C GLY A 257 5.61 -1.53 14.81
N PRO A 258 5.65 -2.79 15.25
CA PRO A 258 6.87 -3.49 15.57
C PRO A 258 7.66 -3.92 14.32
N GLU A 259 8.98 -4.03 14.49
CA GLU A 259 9.92 -4.61 13.54
C GLU A 259 10.61 -5.80 14.21
N VAL A 260 10.32 -7.02 13.75
CA VAL A 260 11.00 -8.21 14.26
C VAL A 260 12.23 -8.48 13.39
N ILE A 261 13.40 -8.48 14.03
CA ILE A 261 14.68 -8.76 13.40
C ILE A 261 15.13 -10.12 13.89
N THR A 262 15.39 -11.05 12.98
CA THR A 262 15.91 -12.36 13.35
C THR A 262 17.12 -12.72 12.50
N CYS A 263 18.09 -13.39 13.12
CA CYS A 263 19.20 -13.95 12.36
C CYS A 263 18.67 -15.11 11.48
N PRO A 264 19.29 -15.41 10.33
CA PRO A 264 18.93 -16.55 9.50
C PRO A 264 19.15 -17.91 10.18
N THR A 265 19.69 -17.91 11.40
CA THR A 265 20.25 -19.06 12.14
C THR A 265 21.50 -19.64 11.45
N CYS A 266 22.25 -20.45 12.20
CA CYS A 266 23.36 -21.25 11.67
C CYS A 266 23.64 -22.44 12.59
N GLY A 267 24.71 -23.21 12.33
CA GLY A 267 25.13 -24.34 13.18
C GLY A 267 25.50 -23.96 14.63
N ARG A 268 25.49 -22.67 14.98
CA ARG A 268 25.70 -22.17 16.35
C ARG A 268 24.40 -21.95 17.12
N THR A 269 23.24 -22.18 16.51
CA THR A 269 21.94 -21.94 17.14
C THR A 269 21.70 -22.97 18.24
N GLN A 270 21.38 -22.51 19.44
CA GLN A 270 21.29 -23.38 20.63
C GLN A 270 19.87 -23.49 21.22
N TYR A 271 18.87 -22.91 20.56
CA TYR A 271 17.47 -22.84 20.99
C TYR A 271 16.55 -22.66 19.77
N PRO A 272 15.22 -22.79 19.89
CA PRO A 272 14.29 -22.71 18.75
C PRO A 272 14.06 -21.26 18.28
N CYS A 273 15.13 -20.62 17.78
CA CYS A 273 15.17 -19.21 17.37
C CYS A 273 14.08 -18.87 16.34
N THR A 274 13.93 -19.69 15.30
CA THR A 274 12.97 -19.46 14.22
C THR A 274 11.52 -19.54 14.72
N GLU A 275 11.21 -20.51 15.58
CA GLU A 275 9.87 -20.68 16.15
C GLU A 275 9.51 -19.49 17.03
N ILE A 276 10.44 -19.05 17.88
CA ILE A 276 10.24 -17.88 18.74
C ILE A 276 10.08 -16.60 17.91
N ALA A 277 10.91 -16.39 16.88
CA ALA A 277 10.80 -15.22 16.02
C ALA A 277 9.44 -15.13 15.31
N ASN A 278 8.98 -16.26 14.74
CA ASN A 278 7.68 -16.34 14.08
C ASN A 278 6.52 -16.08 15.04
N GLU A 279 6.59 -16.61 16.26
CA GLU A 279 5.53 -16.44 17.25
C GLU A 279 5.54 -15.02 17.86
N VAL A 280 6.72 -14.40 18.02
CA VAL A 280 6.85 -12.98 18.37
C VAL A 280 6.20 -12.11 17.30
N GLU A 281 6.54 -12.32 16.02
CA GLU A 281 5.94 -11.57 14.91
C GLU A 281 4.42 -11.71 14.88
N LYS A 282 3.92 -12.94 15.06
CA LYS A 282 2.48 -13.23 15.12
C LYS A 282 1.78 -12.55 16.29
N ARG A 283 2.33 -12.62 17.51
CA ARG A 283 1.72 -12.00 18.70
C ARG A 283 1.77 -10.48 18.68
N LEU A 284 2.73 -9.92 17.95
CA LEU A 284 2.88 -8.49 17.74
C LEU A 284 2.05 -7.93 16.57
N GLN A 285 1.28 -8.77 15.87
CA GLN A 285 0.35 -8.30 14.84
C GLN A 285 -0.67 -7.31 15.41
N GLY A 286 -0.81 -6.15 14.74
CA GLY A 286 -1.71 -5.08 15.15
C GLY A 286 -1.17 -4.18 16.28
N TYR A 287 -0.01 -4.52 16.86
CA TYR A 287 0.65 -3.68 17.86
C TYR A 287 1.05 -2.35 17.21
N LYS A 288 0.65 -1.23 17.82
CA LYS A 288 0.81 0.11 17.21
C LYS A 288 2.12 0.79 17.59
N LYS A 289 2.72 0.39 18.70
CA LYS A 289 3.97 0.99 19.17
C LYS A 289 5.11 0.61 18.22
N SER A 290 5.88 1.62 17.80
CA SER A 290 7.09 1.42 17.01
C SER A 290 8.19 0.90 17.92
N ILE A 291 8.50 -0.40 17.82
CA ILE A 291 9.56 -1.06 18.59
C ILE A 291 10.34 -2.03 17.69
N LYS A 292 11.65 -2.07 17.82
CA LYS A 292 12.52 -3.05 17.17
C LYS A 292 12.79 -4.19 18.14
N VAL A 293 12.40 -5.40 17.74
CA VAL A 293 12.47 -6.62 18.55
C VAL A 293 13.42 -7.61 17.89
N ALA A 294 14.56 -7.89 18.53
CA ALA A 294 15.56 -8.81 18.01
C ALA A 294 15.44 -10.22 18.59
N VAL A 295 15.43 -11.25 17.74
CA VAL A 295 15.44 -12.68 18.13
C VAL A 295 16.64 -13.37 17.49
N MET A 296 17.68 -13.62 18.29
CA MET A 296 18.99 -14.03 17.79
C MET A 296 19.36 -15.44 18.23
N GLY A 297 19.96 -16.20 17.31
CA GLY A 297 20.24 -17.64 17.40
C GLY A 297 21.29 -18.05 18.43
N CYS A 298 22.26 -17.17 18.69
CA CYS A 298 23.42 -17.46 19.53
C CYS A 298 23.89 -16.22 20.30
N VAL A 299 24.51 -16.43 21.47
CA VAL A 299 25.11 -15.36 22.28
C VAL A 299 26.38 -14.73 21.69
N VAL A 300 26.94 -15.30 20.61
CA VAL A 300 28.21 -14.83 20.03
C VAL A 300 28.00 -13.58 19.18
N ASN A 301 27.18 -13.68 18.13
CA ASN A 301 26.89 -12.55 17.26
C ASN A 301 25.58 -11.84 17.65
N GLY A 302 24.67 -12.54 18.33
CA GLY A 302 23.34 -12.04 18.65
C GLY A 302 23.33 -10.70 19.40
N PRO A 303 24.15 -10.48 20.44
CA PRO A 303 24.19 -9.19 21.13
C PRO A 303 24.63 -8.03 20.23
N GLY A 304 25.56 -8.28 19.29
CA GLY A 304 26.00 -7.28 18.32
C GLY A 304 24.93 -6.97 17.28
N GLU A 305 24.27 -8.01 16.74
CA GLU A 305 23.20 -7.90 15.75
C GLU A 305 21.92 -7.25 16.33
N ALA A 306 21.69 -7.42 17.64
CA ALA A 306 20.55 -6.85 18.36
C ALA A 306 20.81 -5.45 18.95
N ARG A 307 22.00 -4.87 18.75
CA ARG A 307 22.39 -3.61 19.42
C ARG A 307 21.50 -2.43 19.05
N GLU A 308 21.04 -2.39 17.80
CA GLU A 308 20.16 -1.34 17.27
C GLU A 308 18.67 -1.62 17.54
N ALA A 309 18.35 -2.74 18.23
CA ALA A 309 17.00 -3.08 18.63
C ALA A 309 16.66 -2.43 19.99
N ASP A 310 15.39 -2.09 20.19
CA ASP A 310 14.91 -1.58 21.47
C ASP A 310 14.95 -2.67 22.54
N ILE A 311 14.59 -3.90 22.14
CA ILE A 311 14.59 -5.08 22.98
C ILE A 311 15.00 -6.31 22.16
N GLY A 312 15.67 -7.27 22.76
CA GLY A 312 16.01 -8.50 22.06
C GLY A 312 16.47 -9.63 22.94
N ILE A 313 16.54 -10.84 22.38
CA ILE A 313 17.09 -12.03 23.04
C ILE A 313 18.19 -12.65 22.20
N ALA A 314 19.23 -13.17 22.85
CA ALA A 314 20.23 -14.03 22.24
C ALA A 314 20.27 -15.39 22.95
N GLY A 315 19.99 -16.46 22.20
CA GLY A 315 19.83 -17.80 22.77
C GLY A 315 21.14 -18.54 23.07
N GLY A 316 21.10 -19.32 24.13
CA GLY A 316 22.07 -20.33 24.53
C GLY A 316 21.36 -21.66 24.83
N LYS A 317 22.11 -22.68 25.24
CA LYS A 317 21.53 -24.01 25.53
C LYS A 317 20.60 -23.94 26.76
N GLY A 318 19.28 -23.94 26.52
CA GLY A 318 18.24 -23.91 27.56
C GLY A 318 18.02 -22.54 28.22
N GLU A 319 18.65 -21.48 27.70
CA GLU A 319 18.53 -20.12 28.21
C GLU A 319 18.59 -19.09 27.06
N ALA A 320 18.15 -17.87 27.33
CA ALA A 320 18.35 -16.74 26.44
C ALA A 320 18.69 -15.50 27.27
N VAL A 321 19.65 -14.70 26.83
CA VAL A 321 19.97 -13.42 27.48
C VAL A 321 19.06 -12.35 26.87
N LEU A 322 18.30 -11.66 27.72
CA LEU A 322 17.49 -10.49 27.35
C LEU A 322 18.37 -9.24 27.31
N PHE A 323 18.19 -8.44 26.27
CA PHE A 323 18.83 -7.14 26.09
C PHE A 323 17.78 -6.05 25.90
N ILE A 324 18.03 -4.87 26.44
CA ILE A 324 17.28 -3.65 26.16
C ILE A 324 18.29 -2.57 25.79
N HIS A 325 18.14 -1.96 24.61
CA HIS A 325 19.08 -0.99 24.04
C HIS A 325 20.55 -1.46 24.12
N GLY A 326 20.80 -2.73 23.79
CA GLY A 326 22.11 -3.36 23.83
C GLY A 326 22.67 -3.69 25.22
N GLN A 327 21.95 -3.39 26.30
CA GLN A 327 22.37 -3.73 27.67
C GLN A 327 21.75 -5.05 28.12
N PRO A 328 22.55 -6.02 28.62
CA PRO A 328 22.01 -7.27 29.15
C PRO A 328 21.24 -7.00 30.44
N ILE A 329 19.99 -7.47 30.50
CA ILE A 329 19.08 -7.22 31.62
C ILE A 329 18.99 -8.44 32.54
N LYS A 330 18.62 -9.59 31.97
CA LYS A 330 18.46 -10.85 32.70
C LYS A 330 18.55 -12.05 31.78
N LYS A 331 18.68 -13.23 32.38
CA LYS A 331 18.52 -14.50 31.67
C LYS A 331 17.07 -14.95 31.74
N LEU A 332 16.56 -15.41 30.61
CA LEU A 332 15.31 -16.15 30.45
C LEU A 332 15.68 -17.63 30.38
N THR A 333 14.96 -18.49 31.10
CA THR A 333 15.30 -19.91 31.22
C THR A 333 14.07 -20.79 31.19
N GLY A 334 14.23 -22.06 30.80
CA GLY A 334 13.15 -23.05 30.79
C GLY A 334 12.29 -23.00 29.53
N ASP A 335 11.16 -23.68 29.56
CA ASP A 335 10.32 -23.88 28.37
C ASP A 335 9.43 -22.67 28.03
N ASN A 336 9.35 -21.66 28.90
CA ASN A 336 8.52 -20.46 28.73
C ASN A 336 9.32 -19.20 28.35
N ILE A 337 10.51 -19.34 27.73
CA ILE A 337 11.35 -18.21 27.30
C ILE A 337 10.56 -17.22 26.42
N LEU A 338 9.72 -17.73 25.52
CA LEU A 338 8.87 -16.90 24.66
C LEU A 338 7.92 -16.02 25.49
N ASP A 339 7.19 -16.60 26.44
CA ASP A 339 6.21 -15.85 27.22
C ASP A 339 6.91 -14.81 28.11
N GLN A 340 8.03 -15.18 28.73
CA GLN A 340 8.85 -14.23 29.48
C GLN A 340 9.35 -13.08 28.59
N PHE A 341 9.71 -13.35 27.34
CA PHE A 341 10.15 -12.31 26.40
C PHE A 341 9.00 -11.39 26.00
N MET A 342 7.82 -11.95 25.70
CA MET A 342 6.62 -11.18 25.38
C MET A 342 6.20 -10.26 26.53
N ASP A 343 6.27 -10.74 27.78
CA ASP A 343 5.97 -9.92 28.96
C ASP A 343 6.88 -8.69 29.05
N GLU A 344 8.15 -8.81 28.69
CA GLU A 344 9.07 -7.66 28.67
C GLU A 344 8.81 -6.72 27.49
N ILE A 345 8.43 -7.27 26.32
CA ILE A 345 8.03 -6.46 25.16
C ILE A 345 6.81 -5.60 25.51
N TYR A 346 5.79 -6.17 26.15
CA TYR A 346 4.56 -5.45 26.48
C TYR A 346 4.71 -4.38 27.58
N LYS A 347 5.78 -4.45 28.38
CA LYS A 347 6.09 -3.42 29.40
C LYS A 347 6.69 -2.16 28.81
N LEU A 348 7.24 -2.24 27.60
CA LEU A 348 7.77 -1.08 26.90
C LEU A 348 6.62 -0.24 26.37
#